data_AF-A0A7Y3GVJ7-F1
#
_entry.id   AF-A0A7Y3GVJ7-F1
#
_cell.length_a   1.000
_cell.length_b   1.000
_cell.length_c   1.000
_cell.angle_alpha   90.00
_cell.angle_beta   90.00
_cell.angle_gamma   90.00
#
_symmetry.space_group_name_H-M   'P 1'
#
loop_
_entity.id
_entity.type
_entity.pdbx_description
1 polymer ?
#
loop_
_entity_poly.entity_id
_entity_poly.type
_entity_poly.pdbx_seq_one_letter_code
_entity_poly.pdbx_strand_id
1 'polypeptide(L)'
;MKPTPDGQMIDPESLMQLSLVRQMLSDPNVHLTPRMIDRHWTYNGDLPASLSGFNPFVNAIFYGGCSVFASWLKDPAASARPLNDQDFLVHEVLFAVHDYLHVWSAQLIRALAPELGFGTRRIDAENLEDFVFLHLATEAVATVGLDYWYLSTFELDQVVPIGTTRRHLAVEYREQDIEEFRRGFPGLRVQEPRFFLDLADFYCTGRFHGFDVGDLKRSPKTFRWLHHELSYGATQREYTRRWLRYLATGSSQTISGDKDPVECDAPWQRALLKTLSQELWEKVKHDSGARPPALPTESTWRSPRRDEADFRFVNLNAASNVPSGGTKSREYRHYQLLSTLDYKALDPDLRVVLPTLVEQEPPIVERLCADAKRVVGEAEEPWDLLLLE
;
A
#
# COMPACT_ATOMS: atom_id res chain seq x y z
N MET A 1 -5.51 -18.52 23.85
CA MET A 1 -4.63 -18.95 22.75
C MET A 1 -5.50 -19.48 21.62
N LYS A 2 -5.34 -18.96 20.41
CA LYS A 2 -6.09 -19.39 19.22
C LYS A 2 -5.26 -20.42 18.46
N PRO A 3 -5.81 -21.57 18.04
CA PRO A 3 -5.11 -22.50 17.16
C PRO A 3 -5.08 -21.97 15.71
N THR A 4 -4.05 -22.34 14.94
CA THR A 4 -4.03 -22.21 13.48
C THR A 4 -5.04 -23.18 12.84
N PRO A 5 -5.35 -23.05 11.54
CA PRO A 5 -6.18 -24.04 10.82
C PRO A 5 -5.67 -25.49 10.96
N ASP A 6 -4.36 -25.67 11.13
CA ASP A 6 -3.70 -26.97 11.27
C ASP A 6 -3.55 -27.42 12.74
N GLY A 7 -4.14 -26.68 13.70
CA GLY A 7 -4.13 -27.02 15.13
C GLY A 7 -2.86 -26.61 15.89
N GLN A 8 -1.92 -25.89 15.26
CA GLN A 8 -0.75 -25.34 15.94
C GLN A 8 -1.17 -24.19 16.86
N MET A 9 -0.60 -24.15 18.06
CA MET A 9 -0.85 -23.05 18.99
C MET A 9 -0.10 -21.79 18.52
N ILE A 10 -0.82 -20.69 18.34
CA ILE A 10 -0.21 -19.40 17.99
C ILE A 10 0.41 -18.79 19.25
N ASP A 11 1.71 -18.47 19.19
CA ASP A 11 2.44 -17.80 20.26
C ASP A 11 1.77 -16.44 20.61
N PRO A 12 1.65 -16.05 21.89
CA PRO A 12 1.09 -14.75 22.26
C PRO A 12 1.79 -13.56 21.58
N GLU A 13 3.09 -13.66 21.33
CA GLU A 13 3.91 -12.66 20.66
C GLU A 13 3.91 -12.82 19.13
N SER A 14 3.09 -13.70 18.56
CA SER A 14 2.92 -13.78 17.11
C SER A 14 2.00 -12.67 16.60
N LEU A 15 2.35 -12.06 15.47
CA LEU A 15 1.48 -11.12 14.77
C LEU A 15 0.21 -11.80 14.21
N MET A 16 0.16 -13.14 14.14
CA MET A 16 -1.06 -13.88 13.84
C MET A 16 -2.13 -13.77 14.92
N GLN A 17 -1.89 -13.16 16.09
CA GLN A 17 -2.98 -12.81 17.01
C GLN A 17 -3.91 -11.73 16.42
N LEU A 18 -3.44 -10.94 15.45
CA LEU A 18 -4.27 -9.98 14.73
C LEU A 18 -5.16 -10.68 13.70
N SER A 19 -6.46 -10.38 13.68
CA SER A 19 -7.42 -11.01 12.75
C SER A 19 -7.07 -10.71 11.30
N LEU A 20 -6.81 -9.46 10.95
CA LEU A 20 -6.48 -9.08 9.57
C LEU A 20 -5.21 -9.77 9.05
N VAL A 21 -4.22 -10.03 9.92
CA VAL A 21 -3.03 -10.82 9.56
C VAL A 21 -3.42 -12.27 9.24
N ARG A 22 -4.26 -12.91 10.07
CA ARG A 22 -4.74 -14.27 9.78
C ARG A 22 -5.57 -14.34 8.50
N GLN A 23 -6.43 -13.34 8.28
CA GLN A 23 -7.24 -13.26 7.07
C GLN A 23 -6.34 -13.17 5.83
N MET A 24 -5.36 -12.26 5.82
CA MET A 24 -4.37 -12.14 4.76
C MET A 24 -3.63 -13.46 4.48
N LEU A 25 -3.12 -14.12 5.52
CA LEU A 25 -2.34 -15.35 5.37
C LEU A 25 -3.17 -16.58 4.96
N SER A 26 -4.48 -16.56 5.22
CA SER A 26 -5.37 -17.70 4.95
C SER A 26 -6.23 -17.52 3.71
N ASP A 27 -6.11 -16.40 3.01
CA ASP A 27 -6.85 -16.11 1.79
C ASP A 27 -6.23 -16.85 0.60
N PRO A 28 -6.88 -17.87 0.03
CA PRO A 28 -6.33 -18.64 -1.09
C PRO A 28 -6.30 -17.82 -2.39
N ASN A 29 -7.00 -16.69 -2.44
CA ASN A 29 -7.08 -15.83 -3.62
C ASN A 29 -5.98 -14.77 -3.65
N VAL A 30 -5.07 -14.74 -2.66
CA VAL A 30 -3.99 -13.76 -2.59
C VAL A 30 -2.66 -14.46 -2.30
N HIS A 31 -1.66 -14.17 -3.10
CA HIS A 31 -0.33 -14.76 -2.99
C HIS A 31 0.67 -13.79 -2.36
N LEU A 32 1.55 -14.28 -1.51
CA LEU A 32 2.72 -13.52 -1.05
C LEU A 32 3.86 -13.78 -2.03
N THR A 33 4.31 -12.75 -2.75
CA THR A 33 5.32 -12.88 -3.79
C THR A 33 6.59 -12.12 -3.41
N PRO A 34 7.73 -12.81 -3.23
CA PRO A 34 9.00 -12.14 -2.94
C PRO A 34 9.52 -11.40 -4.17
N ARG A 35 10.16 -10.26 -3.93
CA ARG A 35 10.99 -9.54 -4.89
C ARG A 35 12.44 -9.60 -4.47
N MET A 36 13.38 -9.74 -5.40
CA MET A 36 14.80 -9.92 -5.07
C MET A 36 15.45 -8.57 -4.78
N ILE A 37 15.02 -8.01 -3.64
CA ILE A 37 15.52 -6.79 -3.06
C ILE A 37 15.93 -7.04 -1.59
N ASP A 38 16.96 -6.34 -1.17
CA ASP A 38 17.48 -6.30 0.19
C ASP A 38 16.92 -5.08 0.93
N ARG A 39 16.10 -5.34 1.94
CA ARG A 39 15.47 -4.29 2.74
C ARG A 39 16.42 -3.67 3.76
N HIS A 40 17.63 -4.22 3.96
CA HIS A 40 18.62 -3.59 4.84
C HIS A 40 19.01 -2.19 4.35
N TRP A 41 18.95 -1.91 3.04
CA TRP A 41 19.11 -0.55 2.51
C TRP A 41 18.08 0.42 3.11
N THR A 42 16.81 -0.01 3.22
CA THR A 42 15.75 0.79 3.85
C THR A 42 15.94 0.84 5.37
N TYR A 43 16.26 -0.28 6.02
CA TYR A 43 16.40 -0.34 7.48
C TYR A 43 17.51 0.57 8.01
N ASN A 44 18.54 0.83 7.21
CA ASN A 44 19.63 1.75 7.55
C ASN A 44 19.39 3.19 7.09
N GLY A 45 18.24 3.48 6.46
CA GLY A 45 17.88 4.82 5.97
C GLY A 45 18.59 5.23 4.68
N ASP A 46 19.23 4.29 3.98
CA ASP A 46 19.99 4.55 2.75
C ASP A 46 19.07 4.64 1.51
N LEU A 47 17.88 4.03 1.57
CA LEU A 47 16.88 4.04 0.50
C LEU A 47 15.45 4.26 1.04
N PRO A 48 14.52 4.80 0.20
CA PRO A 48 13.11 4.92 0.55
C PRO A 48 12.45 3.59 0.93
N ALA A 49 11.38 3.67 1.73
CA ALA A 49 10.70 2.49 2.26
C ALA A 49 9.76 1.79 1.26
N SER A 50 9.35 2.44 0.19
CA SER A 50 8.31 1.95 -0.74
C SER A 50 8.77 0.95 -1.81
N LEU A 51 10.04 0.53 -1.77
CA LEU A 51 10.65 -0.23 -2.87
C LEU A 51 10.12 -1.67 -3.07
N SER A 52 9.31 -2.21 -2.16
CA SER A 52 8.62 -3.50 -2.37
C SER A 52 7.57 -3.39 -3.49
N GLY A 53 6.90 -2.23 -3.60
CA GLY A 53 5.86 -1.98 -4.58
C GLY A 53 4.59 -2.80 -4.38
N PHE A 54 3.57 -2.45 -5.16
CA PHE A 54 2.23 -2.99 -5.00
C PHE A 54 1.51 -3.12 -6.36
N ASN A 55 0.60 -4.08 -6.51
CA ASN A 55 -0.35 -4.12 -7.64
C ASN A 55 -1.61 -4.93 -7.24
N PRO A 56 -2.78 -4.30 -7.04
CA PRO A 56 -3.97 -4.99 -6.56
C PRO A 56 -4.50 -6.03 -7.55
N PHE A 57 -4.18 -5.87 -8.84
CA PHE A 57 -4.85 -6.60 -9.90
C PHE A 57 -4.26 -7.98 -10.16
N VAL A 58 -3.06 -8.26 -9.65
CA VAL A 58 -2.38 -9.55 -9.86
C VAL A 58 -2.59 -10.54 -8.73
N ASN A 59 -3.52 -10.26 -7.80
CA ASN A 59 -3.81 -11.12 -6.65
C ASN A 59 -2.57 -11.42 -5.80
N ALA A 60 -1.66 -10.46 -5.64
CA ALA A 60 -0.43 -10.67 -4.91
C ALA A 60 -0.04 -9.48 -4.04
N ILE A 61 0.64 -9.78 -2.93
CA ILE A 61 1.29 -8.83 -2.04
C ILE A 61 2.79 -9.01 -2.22
N PHE A 62 3.48 -7.93 -2.57
CA PHE A 62 4.92 -7.98 -2.82
C PHE A 62 5.71 -7.66 -1.55
N TYR A 63 6.80 -8.39 -1.34
CA TYR A 63 7.70 -8.13 -0.21
C TYR A 63 9.15 -8.35 -0.60
N GLY A 64 10.09 -7.73 0.11
CA GLY A 64 11.51 -7.95 -0.12
C GLY A 64 11.95 -9.35 0.28
N GLY A 65 12.61 -10.09 -0.61
CA GLY A 65 13.11 -11.44 -0.36
C GLY A 65 14.17 -11.49 0.74
N CYS A 66 14.92 -10.39 0.91
CA CYS A 66 15.83 -10.18 2.04
C CYS A 66 15.22 -9.14 3.00
N SER A 67 14.19 -9.56 3.76
CA SER A 67 13.48 -8.72 4.73
C SER A 67 13.20 -9.45 6.05
N VAL A 68 12.81 -8.69 7.08
CA VAL A 68 12.32 -9.28 8.33
C VAL A 68 10.97 -9.97 8.13
N PHE A 69 10.10 -9.45 7.25
CA PHE A 69 8.84 -10.11 6.90
C PHE A 69 9.07 -11.46 6.21
N ALA A 70 9.98 -11.54 5.24
CA ALA A 70 10.37 -12.80 4.59
C ALA A 70 10.91 -13.83 5.59
N SER A 71 11.63 -13.36 6.62
CA SER A 71 12.14 -14.22 7.68
C SER A 71 11.01 -14.73 8.59
N TRP A 72 10.04 -13.87 8.93
CA TRP A 72 8.87 -14.21 9.74
C TRP A 72 7.92 -15.19 9.03
N LEU A 73 7.73 -15.06 7.72
CA LEU A 73 6.87 -15.95 6.93
C LEU A 73 7.28 -17.43 6.97
N LYS A 74 8.50 -17.75 7.41
CA LYS A 74 8.97 -19.13 7.59
C LYS A 74 8.27 -19.86 8.75
N ASP A 75 7.88 -19.11 9.79
CA ASP A 75 7.11 -19.63 10.93
C ASP A 75 6.28 -18.49 11.55
N PRO A 76 5.16 -18.10 10.90
CA PRO A 76 4.40 -16.93 11.33
C PRO A 76 3.70 -17.14 12.68
N ALA A 77 3.54 -18.40 13.13
CA ALA A 77 2.90 -18.75 14.39
C ALA A 77 3.84 -18.62 15.60
N ALA A 78 5.15 -18.54 15.38
CA ALA A 78 6.14 -18.31 16.44
C ALA A 78 6.15 -16.85 16.94
N SER A 79 6.84 -16.61 18.06
CA SER A 79 7.07 -15.26 18.57
C SER A 79 7.74 -14.39 17.50
N ALA A 80 7.13 -13.22 17.23
CA ALA A 80 7.65 -12.23 16.31
C ALA A 80 8.73 -11.32 16.95
N ARG A 81 8.87 -11.35 18.29
CA ARG A 81 9.78 -10.47 19.04
C ARG A 81 11.23 -10.51 18.53
N PRO A 82 11.85 -11.68 18.24
CA PRO A 82 13.24 -11.73 17.79
C PRO A 82 13.49 -11.05 16.44
N LEU A 83 12.43 -10.83 15.65
CA LEU A 83 12.48 -10.24 14.32
C LEU A 83 11.99 -8.79 14.29
N ASN A 84 11.41 -8.28 15.38
CA ASN A 84 10.85 -6.93 15.45
C ASN A 84 11.86 -5.86 15.91
N ASP A 85 13.08 -5.91 15.38
CA ASP A 85 14.06 -4.83 15.62
C ASP A 85 13.54 -3.51 15.06
N GLN A 86 13.64 -2.43 15.85
CA GLN A 86 13.16 -1.08 15.51
C GLN A 86 11.76 -1.03 14.87
N ASP A 87 10.88 -1.96 15.24
CA ASP A 87 9.53 -2.08 14.69
C ASP A 87 9.45 -2.38 13.17
N PHE A 88 10.53 -2.86 12.55
CA PHE A 88 10.52 -3.17 11.11
C PHE A 88 9.52 -4.28 10.77
N LEU A 89 9.44 -5.35 11.57
CA LEU A 89 8.54 -6.45 11.26
C LEU A 89 7.08 -6.04 11.38
N VAL A 90 6.71 -5.35 12.47
CA VAL A 90 5.34 -4.82 12.63
C VAL A 90 4.98 -3.93 11.46
N HIS A 91 5.89 -3.03 11.08
CA HIS A 91 5.66 -2.13 9.96
C HIS A 91 5.42 -2.86 8.64
N GLU A 92 6.28 -3.82 8.29
CA GLU A 92 6.14 -4.59 7.04
C GLU A 92 4.88 -5.47 7.04
N VAL A 93 4.51 -6.09 8.18
CA VAL A 93 3.29 -6.90 8.28
C VAL A 93 2.04 -6.03 8.15
N LEU A 94 2.00 -4.84 8.78
CA LEU A 94 0.87 -3.93 8.66
C LEU A 94 0.73 -3.39 7.22
N PHE A 95 1.85 -3.08 6.56
CA PHE A 95 1.82 -2.72 5.13
C PHE A 95 1.33 -3.87 4.25
N ALA A 96 1.75 -5.11 4.50
CA ALA A 96 1.23 -6.27 3.78
C ALA A 96 -0.29 -6.45 3.98
N VAL A 97 -0.81 -6.15 5.18
CA VAL A 97 -2.26 -6.15 5.44
C VAL A 97 -2.98 -5.01 4.72
N HIS A 98 -2.35 -3.83 4.60
CA HIS A 98 -2.89 -2.71 3.82
C HIS A 98 -3.00 -3.09 2.32
N ASP A 99 -1.93 -3.64 1.74
CA ASP A 99 -1.92 -4.18 0.37
C ASP A 99 -2.96 -5.29 0.18
N TYR A 100 -3.12 -6.18 1.16
CA TYR A 100 -4.16 -7.21 1.16
C TYR A 100 -5.56 -6.60 1.03
N LEU A 101 -5.86 -5.53 1.77
CA LEU A 101 -7.16 -4.86 1.71
C LEU A 101 -7.41 -4.18 0.35
N HIS A 102 -6.37 -3.69 -0.32
CA HIS A 102 -6.51 -3.23 -1.70
C HIS A 102 -6.80 -4.38 -2.67
N VAL A 103 -6.08 -5.52 -2.58
CA VAL A 103 -6.34 -6.69 -3.43
C VAL A 103 -7.77 -7.18 -3.21
N TRP A 104 -8.18 -7.34 -1.95
CA TRP A 104 -9.51 -7.77 -1.56
C TRP A 104 -10.60 -6.82 -2.09
N SER A 105 -10.42 -5.51 -1.97
CA SER A 105 -11.39 -4.53 -2.47
C SER A 105 -11.42 -4.44 -3.99
N ALA A 106 -10.29 -4.58 -4.68
CA ALA A 106 -10.25 -4.66 -6.14
C ALA A 106 -11.02 -5.90 -6.65
N GLN A 107 -10.88 -7.05 -5.98
CA GLN A 107 -11.68 -8.24 -6.25
C GLN A 107 -13.17 -8.01 -6.02
N LEU A 108 -13.52 -7.38 -4.89
CA LEU A 108 -14.92 -7.09 -4.54
C LEU A 108 -15.56 -6.10 -5.54
N ILE A 109 -14.89 -5.00 -5.88
CA ILE A 109 -15.38 -4.02 -6.86
C ILE A 109 -15.71 -4.70 -8.19
N ARG A 110 -14.82 -5.57 -8.68
CA ARG A 110 -15.04 -6.29 -9.94
C ARG A 110 -16.19 -7.29 -9.86
N ALA A 111 -16.42 -7.88 -8.69
CA ALA A 111 -17.57 -8.76 -8.48
C ALA A 111 -18.89 -7.99 -8.39
N LEU A 112 -18.87 -6.79 -7.79
CA LEU A 112 -20.05 -5.94 -7.60
C LEU A 112 -20.45 -5.14 -8.85
N ALA A 113 -19.47 -4.73 -9.66
CA ALA A 113 -19.67 -3.89 -10.84
C ALA A 113 -18.80 -4.37 -12.02
N PRO A 114 -19.02 -5.61 -12.52
CA PRO A 114 -18.20 -6.21 -13.58
C PRO A 114 -18.23 -5.40 -14.89
N GLU A 115 -19.32 -4.68 -15.16
CA GLU A 115 -19.52 -3.85 -16.36
C GLU A 115 -18.54 -2.67 -16.47
N LEU A 116 -17.98 -2.20 -15.35
CA LEU A 116 -16.97 -1.14 -15.34
C LEU A 116 -15.64 -1.64 -15.93
N GLY A 117 -15.36 -2.94 -15.83
CA GLY A 117 -14.11 -3.54 -16.30
C GLY A 117 -12.88 -3.04 -15.55
N PHE A 118 -13.03 -2.70 -14.27
CA PHE A 118 -11.92 -2.24 -13.44
C PHE A 118 -10.76 -3.24 -13.46
N GLY A 119 -9.55 -2.80 -13.78
CA GLY A 119 -8.38 -3.67 -13.88
C GLY A 119 -8.27 -4.50 -15.16
N THR A 120 -9.22 -4.47 -16.09
CA THR A 120 -9.17 -5.28 -17.34
C THR A 120 -9.55 -4.54 -18.61
N ARG A 121 -10.56 -3.65 -18.56
CA ARG A 121 -11.00 -2.86 -19.70
C ARG A 121 -9.91 -1.86 -20.08
N ARG A 122 -9.63 -1.70 -21.38
CA ARG A 122 -8.67 -0.71 -21.87
C ARG A 122 -8.97 0.67 -21.29
N ILE A 123 -7.94 1.32 -20.76
CA ILE A 123 -8.03 2.68 -20.23
C ILE A 123 -8.02 3.68 -21.41
N ASP A 124 -8.99 4.58 -21.43
CA ASP A 124 -9.14 5.66 -22.41
C ASP A 124 -9.52 6.97 -21.69
N ALA A 125 -9.78 8.05 -22.43
CA ALA A 125 -10.12 9.34 -21.82
C ALA A 125 -11.52 9.37 -21.19
N GLU A 126 -12.42 8.47 -21.58
CA GLU A 126 -13.80 8.45 -21.09
C GLU A 126 -13.90 7.71 -19.76
N ASN A 127 -13.06 6.71 -19.53
CA ASN A 127 -13.13 5.85 -18.33
C ASN A 127 -12.00 6.09 -17.30
N LEU A 128 -11.03 6.95 -17.60
CA LEU A 128 -9.89 7.17 -16.71
C LEU A 128 -10.33 7.63 -15.31
N GLU A 129 -11.14 8.67 -15.22
CA GLU A 129 -11.54 9.24 -13.92
C GLU A 129 -12.42 8.27 -13.11
N ASP A 130 -13.22 7.43 -13.78
CA ASP A 130 -13.93 6.33 -13.13
C ASP A 130 -12.95 5.33 -12.51
N PHE A 131 -11.89 4.96 -13.21
CA PHE A 131 -10.85 4.08 -12.67
C PHE A 131 -10.01 4.75 -11.58
N VAL A 132 -9.78 6.05 -11.66
CA VAL A 132 -9.16 6.82 -10.58
C VAL A 132 -10.03 6.75 -9.33
N PHE A 133 -11.33 7.03 -9.46
CA PHE A 133 -12.30 6.90 -8.38
C PHE A 133 -12.29 5.50 -7.74
N LEU A 134 -12.34 4.45 -8.56
CA LEU A 134 -12.34 3.07 -8.06
C LEU A 134 -11.06 2.73 -7.30
N HIS A 135 -9.90 3.20 -7.76
CA HIS A 135 -8.64 2.99 -7.06
C HIS A 135 -8.58 3.77 -5.73
N LEU A 136 -9.04 5.03 -5.70
CA LEU A 136 -9.17 5.80 -4.45
C LEU A 136 -10.14 5.13 -3.47
N ALA A 137 -11.19 4.47 -3.95
CA ALA A 137 -12.07 3.68 -3.11
C ALA A 137 -11.33 2.49 -2.48
N THR A 138 -10.39 1.84 -3.19
CA THR A 138 -9.54 0.79 -2.60
C THR A 138 -8.59 1.34 -1.52
N GLU A 139 -8.05 2.54 -1.69
CA GLU A 139 -7.25 3.22 -0.66
C GLU A 139 -8.10 3.55 0.56
N ALA A 140 -9.31 4.09 0.37
CA ALA A 140 -10.24 4.31 1.47
C ALA A 140 -10.57 2.99 2.20
N VAL A 141 -10.68 1.87 1.49
CA VAL A 141 -10.88 0.55 2.13
C VAL A 141 -9.68 0.17 3.00
N ALA A 142 -8.46 0.28 2.47
CA ALA A 142 -7.25 -0.10 3.18
C ALA A 142 -7.04 0.77 4.42
N THR A 143 -7.13 2.10 4.28
CA THR A 143 -6.93 3.05 5.39
C THR A 143 -8.05 2.98 6.42
N VAL A 144 -9.32 2.99 6.02
CA VAL A 144 -10.45 2.90 6.97
C VAL A 144 -10.44 1.54 7.67
N GLY A 145 -10.26 0.47 6.91
CA GLY A 145 -10.28 -0.89 7.45
C GLY A 145 -9.16 -1.13 8.46
N LEU A 146 -7.92 -0.79 8.10
CA LEU A 146 -6.75 -1.05 8.93
C LEU A 146 -6.56 0.02 10.02
N ASP A 147 -6.40 1.29 9.66
CA ASP A 147 -6.03 2.32 10.63
C ASP A 147 -7.22 2.72 11.50
N TYR A 148 -8.35 3.07 10.90
CA TYR A 148 -9.48 3.63 11.65
C TYR A 148 -10.34 2.60 12.36
N TRP A 149 -10.75 1.52 11.69
CA TRP A 149 -11.69 0.55 12.26
C TRP A 149 -10.99 -0.57 13.02
N TYR A 150 -9.71 -0.83 12.76
CA TYR A 150 -8.98 -1.90 13.43
C TYR A 150 -7.96 -1.34 14.44
N LEU A 151 -6.84 -0.80 13.97
CA LEU A 151 -5.70 -0.42 14.83
C LEU A 151 -6.02 0.71 15.81
N SER A 152 -6.89 1.67 15.46
CA SER A 152 -7.22 2.80 16.36
C SER A 152 -7.95 2.39 17.64
N THR A 153 -8.47 1.15 17.71
CA THR A 153 -9.37 0.68 18.77
C THR A 153 -8.68 -0.03 19.92
N PHE A 154 -7.39 -0.35 19.79
CA PHE A 154 -6.60 -1.03 20.82
C PHE A 154 -5.13 -0.59 20.78
N GLU A 155 -4.42 -0.78 21.88
CA GLU A 155 -2.96 -0.63 21.90
C GLU A 155 -2.31 -1.94 21.41
N LEU A 156 -1.53 -1.88 20.34
CA LEU A 156 -1.01 -3.07 19.64
C LEU A 156 -0.22 -3.98 20.58
N ASP A 157 0.64 -3.40 21.42
CA ASP A 157 1.47 -4.14 22.39
C ASP A 157 0.66 -4.83 23.50
N GLN A 158 -0.60 -4.40 23.73
CA GLN A 158 -1.48 -5.10 24.68
C GLN A 158 -2.13 -6.34 24.07
N VAL A 159 -2.29 -6.37 22.74
CA VAL A 159 -2.87 -7.52 22.01
C VAL A 159 -1.79 -8.50 21.60
N VAL A 160 -0.64 -7.98 21.16
CA VAL A 160 0.55 -8.73 20.75
C VAL A 160 1.72 -8.17 21.55
N PRO A 161 2.12 -8.76 22.69
CA PRO A 161 3.15 -8.20 23.56
C PRO A 161 4.57 -8.42 23.03
N ILE A 162 4.84 -7.93 21.82
CA ILE A 162 6.13 -8.04 21.11
C ILE A 162 7.11 -6.92 21.47
N GLY A 163 6.70 -5.95 22.27
CA GLY A 163 7.49 -4.77 22.61
C GLY A 163 7.48 -3.70 21.51
N THR A 164 6.37 -3.56 20.78
CA THR A 164 6.26 -2.58 19.69
C THR A 164 5.93 -1.18 20.20
N THR A 165 6.53 -0.16 19.57
CA THR A 165 6.18 1.25 19.80
C THR A 165 5.20 1.79 18.76
N ARG A 166 4.94 1.03 17.69
CA ARG A 166 3.98 1.41 16.64
C ARG A 166 2.55 1.34 17.15
N ARG A 167 1.77 2.39 16.84
CA ARG A 167 0.34 2.48 17.19
C ARG A 167 -0.59 2.57 15.98
N HIS A 168 -0.04 2.85 14.81
CA HIS A 168 -0.77 3.01 13.55
C HIS A 168 0.16 2.67 12.39
N LEU A 169 -0.41 2.48 11.20
CA LEU A 169 0.36 2.39 9.97
C LEU A 169 0.48 3.79 9.33
N ALA A 170 -0.63 4.33 8.84
CA ALA A 170 -0.68 5.57 8.08
C ALA A 170 -1.23 6.75 8.89
N VAL A 171 -2.20 6.51 9.76
CA VAL A 171 -3.00 7.60 10.36
C VAL A 171 -2.85 7.69 11.88
N GLU A 172 -2.57 8.88 12.41
CA GLU A 172 -2.42 9.11 13.86
C GLU A 172 -3.75 9.08 14.65
N TYR A 173 -4.90 8.84 14.01
CA TYR A 173 -6.20 8.82 14.68
C TYR A 173 -6.27 7.67 15.70
N ARG A 174 -6.78 7.97 16.90
CA ARG A 174 -7.02 6.99 17.97
C ARG A 174 -8.44 7.14 18.49
N GLU A 175 -9.15 6.02 18.66
CA GLU A 175 -10.55 6.06 19.09
C GLU A 175 -10.69 6.63 20.51
N GLN A 176 -9.71 6.41 21.39
CA GLN A 176 -9.69 7.00 22.73
C GLN A 176 -9.70 8.54 22.74
N ASP A 177 -9.33 9.17 21.61
CA ASP A 177 -9.28 10.62 21.44
C ASP A 177 -10.54 11.19 20.77
N ILE A 178 -11.57 10.37 20.50
CA ILE A 178 -12.78 10.79 19.76
C ILE A 178 -13.45 12.04 20.35
N GLU A 179 -13.43 12.21 21.67
CA GLU A 179 -14.04 13.36 22.33
C GLU A 179 -13.32 14.69 22.03
N GLU A 180 -12.02 14.66 21.72
CA GLU A 180 -11.29 15.84 21.26
C GLU A 180 -11.77 16.26 19.87
N PHE A 181 -11.90 15.31 18.94
CA PHE A 181 -12.39 15.59 17.59
C PHE A 181 -13.86 16.04 17.60
N ARG A 182 -14.70 15.48 18.48
CA ARG A 182 -16.11 15.85 18.63
C ARG A 182 -16.34 17.28 19.13
N ARG A 183 -15.33 17.96 19.67
CA ARG A 183 -15.44 19.38 20.01
C ARG A 183 -15.66 20.26 18.77
N GLY A 184 -15.01 19.91 17.65
CA GLY A 184 -15.20 20.59 16.37
C GLY A 184 -16.34 19.98 15.56
N PHE A 185 -16.48 18.65 15.59
CA PHE A 185 -17.55 17.94 14.89
C PHE A 185 -18.35 17.02 15.84
N PRO A 186 -19.37 17.53 16.55
CA PRO A 186 -20.12 16.75 17.55
C PRO A 186 -20.77 15.47 17.00
N GLY A 187 -21.12 15.48 15.71
CA GLY A 187 -21.70 14.35 15.00
C GLY A 187 -20.70 13.29 14.55
N LEU A 188 -19.39 13.47 14.74
CA LEU A 188 -18.38 12.53 14.24
C LEU A 188 -18.54 11.15 14.88
N ARG A 189 -18.65 10.12 14.03
CA ARG A 189 -18.75 8.71 14.39
C ARG A 189 -17.81 7.90 13.49
N VAL A 190 -16.58 7.69 13.95
CA VAL A 190 -15.56 6.98 13.16
C VAL A 190 -15.84 5.48 13.09
N GLN A 191 -16.29 4.88 14.19
CA GLN A 191 -16.64 3.45 14.27
C GLN A 191 -18.05 3.19 13.73
N GLU A 192 -18.37 3.67 12.53
CA GLU A 192 -19.62 3.39 11.82
C GLU A 192 -19.37 3.32 10.30
N PRO A 193 -20.15 2.52 9.54
CA PRO A 193 -20.02 2.40 8.08
C PRO A 193 -20.07 3.75 7.32
N ARG A 194 -20.77 4.74 7.88
CA ARG A 194 -20.86 6.07 7.26
C ARG A 194 -19.49 6.77 7.17
N PHE A 195 -18.60 6.56 8.13
CA PHE A 195 -17.28 7.19 8.12
C PHE A 195 -16.44 6.81 6.89
N PHE A 196 -16.59 5.57 6.41
CA PHE A 196 -15.96 5.15 5.16
C PHE A 196 -16.39 6.02 3.98
N LEU A 197 -17.68 6.37 3.89
CA LEU A 197 -18.20 7.23 2.82
C LEU A 197 -17.60 8.64 2.94
N ASP A 198 -17.55 9.17 4.17
CA ASP A 198 -16.98 10.49 4.43
C ASP A 198 -15.48 10.55 4.06
N LEU A 199 -14.70 9.50 4.34
CA LEU A 199 -13.27 9.45 3.98
C LEU A 199 -13.05 9.19 2.49
N ALA A 200 -13.83 8.31 1.86
CA ALA A 200 -13.75 8.08 0.42
C ALA A 200 -14.05 9.37 -0.37
N ASP A 201 -15.04 10.14 0.08
CA ASP A 201 -15.34 11.47 -0.47
C ASP A 201 -14.21 12.45 -0.25
N PHE A 202 -13.56 12.40 0.91
CA PHE A 202 -12.43 13.26 1.20
C PHE A 202 -11.23 12.96 0.29
N TYR A 203 -10.93 11.69 0.03
CA TYR A 203 -9.88 11.27 -0.90
C TYR A 203 -10.17 11.66 -2.34
N CYS A 204 -11.43 11.63 -2.76
CA CYS A 204 -11.82 12.08 -4.08
C CYS A 204 -11.79 13.61 -4.20
N THR A 205 -12.31 14.34 -3.22
CA THR A 205 -12.66 15.77 -3.38
C THR A 205 -11.73 16.74 -2.66
N GLY A 206 -10.97 16.27 -1.66
CA GLY A 206 -10.23 17.13 -0.74
C GLY A 206 -11.14 17.95 0.20
N ARG A 207 -12.41 17.57 0.34
CA ARG A 207 -13.37 18.23 1.24
C ARG A 207 -13.85 17.27 2.32
N PHE A 208 -13.59 17.61 3.57
CA PHE A 208 -14.14 16.90 4.74
C PHE A 208 -15.17 17.79 5.42
N HIS A 209 -16.41 17.31 5.55
CA HIS A 209 -17.50 18.08 6.14
C HIS A 209 -17.52 17.91 7.67
N GLY A 210 -17.90 18.98 8.38
CA GLY A 210 -18.12 18.95 9.83
C GLY A 210 -17.09 19.70 10.68
N PHE A 211 -15.98 20.14 10.09
CA PHE A 211 -14.97 20.99 10.75
C PHE A 211 -14.84 22.35 10.06
N ASP A 212 -14.56 23.38 10.84
CA ASP A 212 -14.17 24.71 10.34
C ASP A 212 -12.69 25.04 10.65
N VAL A 213 -12.20 26.15 10.08
CA VAL A 213 -10.82 26.61 10.28
C VAL A 213 -10.54 26.95 11.76
N GLY A 214 -11.55 27.37 12.51
CA GLY A 214 -11.46 27.62 13.94
C GLY A 214 -11.20 26.34 14.74
N ASP A 215 -11.82 25.23 14.37
CA ASP A 215 -11.57 23.92 14.98
C ASP A 215 -10.13 23.48 14.80
N LEU A 216 -9.59 23.63 13.60
CA LEU A 216 -8.19 23.29 13.29
C LEU A 216 -7.22 24.13 14.13
N LYS A 217 -7.52 25.42 14.34
CA LYS A 217 -6.69 26.30 15.18
C LYS A 217 -6.76 25.96 16.66
N ARG A 218 -7.89 25.43 17.14
CA ARG A 218 -8.12 25.10 18.56
C ARG A 218 -7.55 23.74 18.95
N SER A 219 -7.41 22.80 18.01
CA SER A 219 -6.93 21.45 18.29
C SER A 219 -5.77 21.05 17.37
N PRO A 220 -4.53 21.01 17.89
CA PRO A 220 -3.38 20.50 17.14
C PRO A 220 -3.57 19.05 16.68
N LYS A 221 -4.33 18.22 17.42
CA LYS A 221 -4.68 16.85 17.02
C LYS A 221 -5.54 16.86 15.77
N THR A 222 -6.65 17.61 15.77
CA THR A 222 -7.54 17.74 14.61
C THR A 222 -6.80 18.32 13.41
N PHE A 223 -5.94 19.32 13.62
CA PHE A 223 -5.12 19.88 12.54
C PHE A 223 -4.19 18.84 11.92
N ARG A 224 -3.36 18.15 12.71
CA ARG A 224 -2.41 17.15 12.19
C ARG A 224 -3.13 16.04 11.43
N TRP A 225 -4.23 15.55 12.01
CA TRP A 225 -5.05 14.52 11.39
C TRP A 225 -5.61 14.95 10.03
N LEU A 226 -6.39 16.03 9.97
CA LEU A 226 -7.02 16.45 8.72
C LEU A 226 -6.02 16.99 7.69
N HIS A 227 -4.92 17.59 8.13
CA HIS A 227 -3.84 18.03 7.23
C HIS A 227 -3.15 16.84 6.57
N HIS A 228 -2.87 15.78 7.34
CA HIS A 228 -2.31 14.54 6.81
C HIS A 228 -3.24 13.96 5.75
N GLU A 229 -4.53 13.74 6.08
CA GLU A 229 -5.50 13.15 5.15
C GLU A 229 -5.73 14.00 3.89
N LEU A 230 -5.76 15.33 4.02
CA LEU A 230 -5.89 16.23 2.87
C LEU A 230 -4.69 16.11 1.93
N SER A 231 -3.48 16.11 2.49
CA SER A 231 -2.24 16.03 1.74
C SER A 231 -2.09 14.66 1.10
N TYR A 232 -2.37 13.60 1.86
CA TYR A 232 -2.31 12.22 1.41
C TYR A 232 -3.32 11.94 0.29
N GLY A 233 -4.58 12.39 0.42
CA GLY A 233 -5.58 12.26 -0.64
C GLY A 233 -5.17 12.95 -1.94
N ALA A 234 -4.52 14.12 -1.87
CA ALA A 234 -3.99 14.79 -3.06
C ALA A 234 -2.86 14.00 -3.74
N THR A 235 -1.96 13.43 -2.94
CA THR A 235 -0.88 12.54 -3.41
C THR A 235 -1.44 11.27 -4.06
N GLN A 236 -2.46 10.65 -3.45
CA GLN A 236 -3.10 9.45 -3.98
C GLN A 236 -3.79 9.69 -5.33
N ARG A 237 -4.46 10.83 -5.51
CA ARG A 237 -5.00 11.24 -6.82
C ARG A 237 -3.91 11.37 -7.88
N GLU A 238 -2.79 12.00 -7.52
CA GLU A 238 -1.65 12.18 -8.42
C GLU A 238 -1.03 10.85 -8.84
N TYR A 239 -0.70 9.96 -7.89
CA TYR A 239 -0.09 8.67 -8.22
C TYR A 239 -1.04 7.77 -9.00
N THR A 240 -2.31 7.71 -8.62
CA THR A 240 -3.33 6.94 -9.33
C THR A 240 -3.44 7.38 -10.79
N ARG A 241 -3.58 8.68 -11.06
CA ARG A 241 -3.67 9.20 -12.42
C ARG A 241 -2.40 8.92 -13.22
N ARG A 242 -1.22 9.09 -12.62
CA ARG A 242 0.06 8.80 -13.29
C ARG A 242 0.18 7.34 -13.68
N TRP A 243 -0.17 6.43 -12.76
CA TRP A 243 -0.11 5.00 -13.01
C TRP A 243 -1.10 4.58 -14.10
N LEU A 244 -2.36 4.98 -14.00
CA LEU A 244 -3.38 4.64 -15.01
C LEU A 244 -3.06 5.21 -16.39
N ARG A 245 -2.49 6.43 -16.47
CA ARG A 245 -1.99 7.00 -17.74
C ARG A 245 -0.86 6.18 -18.33
N TYR A 246 0.06 5.70 -17.49
CA TYR A 246 1.15 4.84 -17.94
C TYR A 246 0.62 3.53 -18.53
N LEU A 247 -0.43 2.97 -17.93
CA LEU A 247 -1.14 1.78 -18.42
C LEU A 247 -1.97 2.04 -19.70
N ALA A 248 -2.48 3.26 -19.92
CA ALA A 248 -3.42 3.61 -21.00
C ALA A 248 -2.85 3.68 -22.44
N THR A 249 -1.64 3.17 -22.67
CA THR A 249 -0.82 3.25 -23.90
C THR A 249 -1.44 3.91 -25.14
N GLY A 250 -0.89 5.04 -25.59
CA GLY A 250 -1.14 5.60 -26.93
C GLY A 250 -2.35 6.53 -27.04
N SER A 251 -2.98 6.87 -25.91
CA SER A 251 -4.11 7.78 -25.84
C SER A 251 -3.63 9.15 -25.35
N SER A 252 -3.80 10.21 -26.14
CA SER A 252 -3.61 11.58 -25.64
C SER A 252 -4.78 11.90 -24.70
N GLN A 253 -4.56 11.78 -23.40
CA GLN A 253 -5.58 12.08 -22.40
C GLN A 253 -5.44 13.53 -21.95
N THR A 254 -6.43 14.35 -22.27
CA THR A 254 -6.55 15.73 -21.78
C THR A 254 -7.28 15.69 -20.44
N ILE A 255 -6.60 16.04 -19.35
CA ILE A 255 -7.18 15.95 -18.00
C ILE A 255 -6.80 17.22 -17.22
N SER A 256 -7.58 17.53 -16.20
CA SER A 256 -7.27 18.44 -15.11
C SER A 256 -5.97 18.01 -14.38
N GLY A 257 -5.42 18.88 -13.52
CA GLY A 257 -4.14 18.64 -12.84
C GLY A 257 -4.12 17.33 -12.07
N ASP A 258 -2.94 16.71 -11.93
CA ASP A 258 -2.78 15.37 -11.31
C ASP A 258 -3.42 15.27 -9.91
N LYS A 259 -3.47 16.38 -9.16
CA LYS A 259 -4.01 16.46 -7.79
C LYS A 259 -5.46 16.90 -7.72
N ASP A 260 -6.08 17.22 -8.85
CA ASP A 260 -7.41 17.84 -8.87
C ASP A 260 -8.48 16.88 -8.33
N PRO A 261 -9.58 17.38 -7.77
CA PRO A 261 -10.70 16.56 -7.32
C PRO A 261 -11.20 15.58 -8.39
N VAL A 262 -11.72 14.43 -7.94
CA VAL A 262 -12.39 13.41 -8.76
C VAL A 262 -13.88 13.42 -8.41
N GLU A 263 -14.75 13.35 -9.41
CA GLU A 263 -16.19 13.23 -9.20
C GLU A 263 -16.55 11.87 -8.58
N CYS A 264 -17.34 11.90 -7.51
CA CYS A 264 -17.74 10.70 -6.76
C CYS A 264 -19.25 10.67 -6.43
N ASP A 265 -20.04 11.50 -7.10
CA ASP A 265 -21.47 11.72 -6.81
C ASP A 265 -22.44 10.93 -7.70
N ALA A 266 -21.94 10.19 -8.70
CA ALA A 266 -22.82 9.43 -9.58
C ALA A 266 -23.58 8.36 -8.77
N PRO A 267 -24.85 8.06 -9.11
CA PRO A 267 -25.65 7.09 -8.35
C PRO A 267 -24.99 5.72 -8.19
N TRP A 268 -24.27 5.26 -9.22
CA TRP A 268 -23.54 3.99 -9.18
C TRP A 268 -22.33 4.04 -8.24
N GLN A 269 -21.60 5.16 -8.20
CA GLN A 269 -20.46 5.39 -7.30
C GLN A 269 -20.93 5.33 -5.84
N ARG A 270 -22.01 6.05 -5.53
CA ARG A 270 -22.62 6.07 -4.20
C ARG A 270 -23.14 4.71 -3.77
N ALA A 271 -23.78 3.97 -4.67
CA ALA A 271 -24.24 2.61 -4.41
C ALA A 271 -23.06 1.66 -4.14
N LEU A 272 -21.99 1.74 -4.96
CA LEU A 272 -20.79 0.93 -4.80
C LEU A 272 -20.10 1.21 -3.45
N LEU A 273 -19.84 2.48 -3.11
CA LEU A 273 -19.20 2.85 -1.83
C LEU A 273 -20.03 2.36 -0.64
N LYS A 274 -21.36 2.45 -0.70
CA LYS A 274 -22.23 1.95 0.35
C LYS A 274 -22.09 0.43 0.54
N THR A 275 -22.03 -0.33 -0.54
CA THR A 275 -21.83 -1.78 -0.46
C THR A 275 -20.43 -2.13 0.03
N LEU A 276 -19.38 -1.49 -0.50
CA LEU A 276 -18.00 -1.66 -0.04
C LEU A 276 -17.85 -1.40 1.46
N SER A 277 -18.48 -0.34 1.95
CA SER A 277 -18.49 0.01 3.38
C SER A 277 -19.05 -1.12 4.25
N GLN A 278 -20.18 -1.72 3.86
CA GLN A 278 -20.81 -2.80 4.61
C GLN A 278 -19.95 -4.06 4.59
N GLU A 279 -19.45 -4.47 3.42
CA GLU A 279 -18.58 -5.64 3.30
C GLU A 279 -17.28 -5.48 4.08
N LEU A 280 -16.69 -4.28 4.07
CA LEU A 280 -15.49 -3.97 4.86
C LEU A 280 -15.80 -4.01 6.35
N TRP A 281 -16.95 -3.47 6.77
CA TRP A 281 -17.38 -3.49 8.16
C TRP A 281 -17.50 -4.93 8.68
N GLU A 282 -18.17 -5.81 7.93
CA GLU A 282 -18.27 -7.23 8.27
C GLU A 282 -16.88 -7.90 8.35
N LYS A 283 -15.99 -7.61 7.39
CA LYS A 283 -14.63 -8.15 7.38
C LYS A 283 -13.81 -7.74 8.61
N VAL A 284 -13.87 -6.46 8.99
CA VAL A 284 -13.03 -5.89 10.05
C VAL A 284 -13.63 -6.10 11.44
N LYS A 285 -14.93 -5.89 11.60
CA LYS A 285 -15.62 -5.91 12.91
C LYS A 285 -16.16 -7.26 13.29
N HIS A 286 -16.47 -8.10 12.31
CA HIS A 286 -17.08 -9.41 12.54
C HIS A 286 -16.17 -10.58 12.11
N ASP A 287 -14.91 -10.29 11.74
CA ASP A 287 -13.93 -11.29 11.28
C ASP A 287 -14.49 -12.15 10.13
N SER A 288 -15.31 -11.54 9.26
CA SER A 288 -15.95 -12.26 8.16
C SER A 288 -14.90 -12.81 7.20
N GLY A 289 -14.94 -14.12 7.00
CA GLY A 289 -14.10 -14.85 6.04
C GLY A 289 -14.56 -14.68 4.58
N ALA A 290 -15.39 -13.67 4.28
CA ALA A 290 -15.85 -13.41 2.92
C ALA A 290 -14.66 -13.11 1.99
N ARG A 291 -14.55 -13.95 0.95
CA ARG A 291 -13.49 -13.92 -0.05
C ARG A 291 -14.14 -13.66 -1.41
N PRO A 292 -14.02 -12.43 -1.93
CA PRO A 292 -14.44 -12.16 -3.29
C PRO A 292 -13.72 -13.09 -4.28
N PRO A 293 -14.32 -13.42 -5.43
CA PRO A 293 -13.66 -14.25 -6.43
C PRO A 293 -12.31 -13.66 -6.87
N ALA A 294 -11.30 -14.53 -7.01
CA ALA A 294 -9.99 -14.13 -7.51
C ALA A 294 -10.07 -13.51 -8.92
N LEU A 295 -9.16 -12.56 -9.20
CA LEU A 295 -9.11 -11.92 -10.51
C LEU A 295 -8.45 -12.82 -11.56
N PRO A 296 -8.98 -12.92 -12.79
CA PRO A 296 -8.27 -13.56 -13.89
C PRO A 296 -7.07 -12.70 -14.30
N THR A 297 -5.87 -13.09 -13.84
CA THR A 297 -4.61 -12.33 -13.97
C THR A 297 -4.09 -12.21 -15.41
N GLU A 298 -4.56 -13.06 -16.32
CA GLU A 298 -4.19 -13.04 -17.74
C GLU A 298 -4.77 -11.83 -18.49
N SER A 299 -5.89 -11.30 -18.00
CA SER A 299 -6.64 -10.21 -18.63
C SER A 299 -6.45 -8.86 -17.93
N THR A 300 -5.59 -8.81 -16.92
CA THR A 300 -5.40 -7.59 -16.12
C THR A 300 -4.58 -6.56 -16.87
N TRP A 301 -4.69 -5.29 -16.48
CA TRP A 301 -3.79 -4.25 -16.98
C TRP A 301 -2.33 -4.64 -16.78
N ARG A 302 -1.55 -4.37 -17.82
CA ARG A 302 -0.11 -4.59 -17.86
C ARG A 302 0.55 -3.31 -18.33
N SER A 303 1.64 -2.97 -17.65
CA SER A 303 2.53 -1.90 -18.04
C SER A 303 3.08 -2.17 -19.42
N PRO A 304 3.15 -1.14 -20.28
CA PRO A 304 3.71 -1.30 -21.61
C PRO A 304 5.14 -1.87 -21.57
N ARG A 305 5.39 -2.90 -22.38
CA ARG A 305 6.73 -3.35 -22.73
C ARG A 305 7.26 -2.53 -23.91
N ARG A 306 7.47 -1.23 -23.67
CA ARG A 306 7.98 -0.25 -24.65
C ARG A 306 9.50 -0.18 -24.62
N ASP A 307 10.06 0.56 -25.58
CA ASP A 307 11.47 0.96 -25.57
C ASP A 307 11.83 1.83 -24.36
N GLU A 308 10.88 2.51 -23.68
CA GLU A 308 11.13 3.26 -22.45
C GLU A 308 10.22 2.83 -21.29
N ALA A 309 10.82 2.52 -20.14
CA ALA A 309 10.14 2.12 -18.91
C ALA A 309 10.00 3.27 -17.90
N ASP A 310 8.89 3.28 -17.16
CA ASP A 310 8.76 4.08 -15.95
C ASP A 310 9.01 3.19 -14.74
N PHE A 311 10.18 3.30 -14.11
CA PHE A 311 10.58 2.47 -12.98
C PHE A 311 9.87 2.83 -11.68
N ARG A 312 8.91 3.77 -11.70
CA ARG A 312 7.88 3.86 -10.64
C ARG A 312 6.84 2.75 -10.76
N PHE A 313 6.65 2.22 -11.97
CA PHE A 313 5.57 1.30 -12.31
C PHE A 313 6.06 -0.05 -12.87
N VAL A 314 7.37 -0.20 -13.06
CA VAL A 314 7.98 -1.42 -13.62
C VAL A 314 9.11 -1.88 -12.72
N ASN A 315 9.20 -3.20 -12.54
CA ASN A 315 10.28 -3.84 -11.80
C ASN A 315 11.56 -3.90 -12.61
N LEU A 316 12.65 -3.34 -12.06
CA LEU A 316 13.96 -3.40 -12.70
C LEU A 316 14.43 -4.85 -12.92
N ASN A 317 14.18 -5.76 -11.98
CA ASN A 317 14.62 -7.16 -12.11
C ASN A 317 13.90 -7.89 -13.25
N ALA A 318 12.69 -7.46 -13.62
CA ALA A 318 11.96 -7.98 -14.77
C ALA A 318 12.27 -7.21 -16.08
N ALA A 319 12.79 -5.99 -15.99
CA ALA A 319 12.99 -5.04 -17.09
C ALA A 319 14.44 -4.59 -17.29
N SER A 320 15.41 -5.42 -16.92
CA SER A 320 16.84 -5.05 -16.80
C SER A 320 17.45 -4.39 -18.05
N ASN A 321 16.90 -4.68 -19.24
CA ASN A 321 17.39 -4.20 -20.53
C ASN A 321 16.60 -3.01 -21.11
N VAL A 322 15.62 -2.47 -20.38
CA VAL A 322 14.79 -1.36 -20.85
C VAL A 322 15.33 -0.04 -20.30
N PRO A 323 15.60 0.97 -21.14
CA PRO A 323 16.02 2.28 -20.65
C PRO A 323 14.86 3.00 -19.93
N SER A 324 15.21 3.85 -18.98
CA SER A 324 14.26 4.66 -18.22
C SER A 324 13.77 5.88 -19.01
N GLY A 325 12.46 6.11 -19.04
CA GLY A 325 11.85 7.33 -19.59
C GLY A 325 11.79 8.48 -18.58
N GLY A 326 12.31 9.66 -18.93
CA GLY A 326 12.28 10.84 -18.04
C GLY A 326 13.20 10.76 -16.80
N THR A 327 13.26 11.84 -16.02
CA THR A 327 14.19 11.98 -14.88
C THR A 327 13.72 11.24 -13.62
N LYS A 328 12.44 11.36 -13.26
CA LYS A 328 11.89 10.69 -12.07
C LYS A 328 11.97 9.15 -12.17
N SER A 329 11.68 8.58 -13.33
CA SER A 329 11.89 7.15 -13.57
C SER A 329 13.36 6.73 -13.37
N ARG A 330 14.34 7.57 -13.79
CA ARG A 330 15.76 7.28 -13.56
C ARG A 330 16.08 7.16 -12.09
N GLU A 331 15.63 8.09 -11.26
CA GLU A 331 15.82 8.05 -9.81
C GLU A 331 15.35 6.70 -9.22
N TYR A 332 14.12 6.32 -9.55
CA TYR A 332 13.54 5.04 -9.12
C TYR A 332 14.28 3.82 -9.67
N ARG A 333 14.78 3.88 -10.90
CA ARG A 333 15.63 2.83 -11.47
C ARG A 333 16.85 2.60 -10.61
N HIS A 334 17.49 3.65 -10.10
CA HIS A 334 18.68 3.52 -9.26
C HIS A 334 18.34 3.05 -7.85
N TYR A 335 17.23 3.50 -7.26
CA TYR A 335 16.77 2.94 -5.99
C TYR A 335 16.51 1.43 -6.10
N GLN A 336 15.84 1.01 -7.18
CA GLN A 336 15.66 -0.41 -7.47
C GLN A 336 17.00 -1.11 -7.75
N LEU A 337 17.95 -0.49 -8.44
CA LEU A 337 19.27 -1.09 -8.67
C LEU A 337 20.00 -1.34 -7.35
N LEU A 338 20.09 -0.33 -6.48
CA LEU A 338 20.77 -0.47 -5.20
C LEU A 338 20.10 -1.51 -4.32
N SER A 339 18.76 -1.55 -4.30
CA SER A 339 18.05 -2.53 -3.49
C SER A 339 18.29 -3.97 -3.96
N THR A 340 18.75 -4.22 -5.19
CA THR A 340 19.12 -5.58 -5.64
C THR A 340 20.47 -6.05 -5.12
N LEU A 341 21.29 -5.17 -4.54
CA LEU A 341 22.61 -5.52 -4.02
C LEU A 341 22.49 -6.09 -2.61
N ASP A 342 23.26 -7.14 -2.32
CA ASP A 342 23.40 -7.69 -0.96
C ASP A 342 24.09 -6.64 -0.09
N TYR A 343 23.30 -6.01 0.79
CA TYR A 343 23.75 -4.89 1.61
C TYR A 343 24.96 -5.26 2.43
N LYS A 344 24.97 -6.48 3.01
CA LYS A 344 26.03 -6.94 3.91
C LYS A 344 27.31 -7.34 3.17
N ALA A 345 27.20 -7.72 1.91
CA ALA A 345 28.35 -8.07 1.07
C ALA A 345 29.02 -6.87 0.40
N LEU A 346 28.33 -5.72 0.29
CA LEU A 346 28.89 -4.52 -0.32
C LEU A 346 29.96 -3.87 0.56
N ASP A 347 30.98 -3.24 -0.02
CA ASP A 347 31.97 -2.47 0.74
C ASP A 347 31.30 -1.37 1.60
N PRO A 348 31.60 -1.27 2.91
CA PRO A 348 31.00 -0.27 3.80
C PRO A 348 31.18 1.18 3.35
N ASP A 349 32.34 1.54 2.77
CA ASP A 349 32.60 2.89 2.28
C ASP A 349 31.74 3.18 1.05
N LEU A 350 31.51 2.17 0.20
CA LEU A 350 30.57 2.30 -0.93
C LEU A 350 29.13 2.49 -0.44
N ARG A 351 28.69 1.79 0.61
CA ARG A 351 27.31 1.94 1.14
C ARG A 351 26.99 3.37 1.53
N VAL A 352 27.95 4.09 2.10
CA VAL A 352 27.78 5.49 2.53
C VAL A 352 27.65 6.44 1.34
N VAL A 353 28.39 6.19 0.27
CA VAL A 353 28.52 7.14 -0.84
C VAL A 353 27.47 6.90 -1.94
N LEU A 354 27.06 5.65 -2.15
CA LEU A 354 26.16 5.27 -3.24
C LEU A 354 24.79 5.99 -3.19
N PRO A 355 24.10 6.14 -2.06
CA PRO A 355 22.82 6.86 -2.00
C PRO A 355 22.92 8.31 -2.50
N THR A 356 24.01 9.01 -2.17
CA THR A 356 24.23 10.39 -2.64
C THR A 356 24.58 10.43 -4.13
N LEU A 357 25.36 9.46 -4.62
CA LEU A 357 25.74 9.39 -6.03
C LEU A 357 24.57 9.02 -6.95
N VAL A 358 23.53 8.34 -6.45
CA VAL A 358 22.34 7.99 -7.24
C VAL A 358 21.68 9.22 -7.84
N GLU A 359 21.64 10.33 -7.13
CA GLU A 359 21.04 11.58 -7.61
C GLU A 359 21.97 12.36 -8.55
N GLN A 360 23.29 12.27 -8.33
CA GLN A 360 24.27 13.17 -8.92
C GLN A 360 24.99 12.56 -10.13
N GLU A 361 25.40 11.30 -10.05
CA GLU A 361 26.25 10.63 -11.03
C GLU A 361 25.81 9.17 -11.30
N PRO A 362 24.62 8.97 -11.87
CA PRO A 362 24.06 7.63 -12.09
C PRO A 362 24.98 6.62 -12.83
N PRO A 363 25.72 7.01 -13.89
CA PRO A 363 26.63 6.08 -14.58
C PRO A 363 27.84 5.65 -13.73
N ILE A 364 28.19 6.42 -12.69
CA ILE A 364 29.23 6.03 -11.73
C ILE A 364 28.69 4.91 -10.84
N VAL A 365 27.47 5.05 -10.34
CA VAL A 365 26.79 4.02 -9.52
C VAL A 365 26.74 2.68 -10.25
N GLU A 366 26.30 2.66 -11.52
CA GLU A 366 26.25 1.41 -12.30
C GLU A 366 27.61 0.71 -12.41
N ARG A 367 28.69 1.49 -12.60
CA ARG A 367 30.05 0.95 -12.69
C ARG A 367 30.57 0.43 -11.36
N LEU A 368 30.34 1.18 -10.28
CA LEU A 368 30.75 0.77 -8.93
C LEU A 368 30.01 -0.49 -8.46
N CYS A 369 28.78 -0.68 -8.93
CA CYS A 369 27.93 -1.82 -8.56
C CYS A 369 28.02 -3.00 -9.56
N ALA A 370 28.86 -2.92 -10.59
CA ALA A 370 28.90 -3.92 -11.67
C ALA A 370 29.26 -5.32 -11.15
N ASP A 371 30.25 -5.40 -10.26
CA ASP A 371 30.76 -6.65 -9.67
C ASP A 371 30.17 -6.94 -8.28
N ALA A 372 29.24 -6.10 -7.81
CA ALA A 372 28.63 -6.27 -6.49
C ALA A 372 27.73 -7.50 -6.46
N LYS A 373 27.79 -8.25 -5.35
CA LYS A 373 26.93 -9.40 -5.13
C LYS A 373 25.47 -8.94 -5.08
N ARG A 374 24.61 -9.59 -5.87
CA ARG A 374 23.17 -9.33 -5.92
C ARG A 374 22.39 -10.32 -5.07
N VAL A 375 21.21 -9.91 -4.63
CA VAL A 375 20.17 -10.82 -4.15
C VAL A 375 19.70 -11.62 -5.36
N VAL A 376 19.74 -12.95 -5.25
CA VAL A 376 19.31 -13.86 -6.31
C VAL A 376 18.12 -14.66 -5.80
N GLY A 377 17.11 -14.80 -6.65
CA GLY A 377 15.92 -15.62 -6.40
C GLY A 377 15.76 -16.70 -7.45
N GLU A 378 14.98 -17.73 -7.10
CA GLU A 378 14.66 -18.85 -8.00
C GLU A 378 13.39 -18.61 -8.83
N ALA A 379 12.61 -17.57 -8.50
CA ALA A 379 11.30 -17.30 -9.11
C ALA A 379 11.33 -16.13 -10.11
N GLU A 380 10.44 -16.16 -11.10
CA GLU A 380 10.16 -15.01 -11.96
C GLU A 380 9.58 -13.86 -11.13
N GLU A 381 10.13 -12.66 -11.33
CA GLU A 381 9.68 -11.47 -10.62
C GLU A 381 8.51 -10.76 -11.32
N PRO A 382 7.64 -10.06 -10.56
CA PRO A 382 6.54 -9.32 -11.16
C PRO A 382 7.07 -8.21 -12.07
N TRP A 383 6.52 -8.09 -13.28
CA TRP A 383 6.82 -6.98 -14.18
C TRP A 383 6.21 -5.66 -13.69
N ASP A 384 4.92 -5.72 -13.34
CA ASP A 384 4.12 -4.58 -12.93
C ASP A 384 4.31 -4.27 -11.46
N LEU A 385 4.62 -3.01 -11.16
CA LEU A 385 4.70 -2.47 -9.81
C LEU A 385 3.94 -1.15 -9.75
N LEU A 386 3.67 -0.72 -8.53
CA LEU A 386 3.32 0.64 -8.19
C LEU A 386 4.13 0.99 -6.95
N LEU A 387 5.10 1.88 -7.12
CA LEU A 387 5.88 2.45 -6.03
C LEU A 387 5.20 3.77 -5.63
N LEU A 388 4.54 3.78 -4.47
CA LEU A 388 3.92 4.97 -3.87
C LEU A 388 4.95 5.62 -2.92
N GLU A 389 5.12 6.95 -2.92
CA GLU A 389 6.03 7.62 -1.96
C GLU A 389 5.42 7.79 -0.58
#